data_AF-A0A4S2V0R6-F1
#
_entry.id   AF-A0A4S2V0R6-F1
#
_cell.length_a   1.000
_cell.length_b   1.000
_cell.length_c   1.000
_cell.angle_alpha   90.00
_cell.angle_beta   90.00
_cell.angle_gamma   90.00
#
_symmetry.space_group_name_H-M   'P 1'
#
loop_
_entity.id
_entity.type
_entity.pdbx_description
1 polymer ?
#
loop_
_entity_poly.entity_id
_entity_poly.type
_entity_poly.pdbx_seq_one_letter_code
_entity_poly.pdbx_strand_id
1 'polypeptide(L)'
;MKRTSPSPAPQARAAAALLAAALTALVALSGGPAHAFTGDNHEEITRGALPWQPVTLAQMADARDGAINANDKRPYFDLGPLHCDNADYLAPRHDPHYPRTRDEATTELIACVGTSVARFRNAVRAADGLVDADGRVRADQSDLSAPCTWDERPGPAKCDVLEQLGRGWHQLEDFYSHSNWADEAAPGPVGVVNPPGLGRTGVAPFFDIRRYSGMADADWNREVRALVPEDLATGCYPDFDSTGVKPADCEGRVAHNRDLNKDTPASARAATGDNFRRATAGATAEITRQWNAFKDELLSAHPERGRGAQMVCALVHDDPVADCPSG
;
A
#
# COMPACT_ATOMS: atom_id res chain seq x y z
N MET A 1 -23.22 -68.77 71.50
CA MET A 1 -23.60 -67.53 72.22
C MET A 1 -23.12 -66.36 71.37
N LYS A 2 -23.86 -65.35 70.90
CA LYS A 2 -25.20 -64.78 71.12
C LYS A 2 -25.71 -64.30 69.73
N ARG A 3 -27.03 -64.36 69.50
CA ARG A 3 -27.72 -63.70 68.37
C ARG A 3 -27.95 -62.22 68.70
N THR A 4 -28.01 -61.36 67.68
CA THR A 4 -28.98 -60.25 67.57
C THR A 4 -28.98 -59.67 66.14
N SER A 5 -30.13 -59.73 65.48
CA SER A 5 -30.59 -58.88 64.35
C SER A 5 -31.26 -57.61 64.94
N PRO A 6 -31.85 -56.61 64.21
CA PRO A 6 -32.17 -56.51 62.77
C PRO A 6 -32.10 -55.08 62.10
N SER A 7 -32.47 -55.02 60.81
CA SER A 7 -33.31 -53.97 60.14
C SER A 7 -32.69 -52.66 59.58
N PRO A 8 -33.39 -51.91 58.65
CA PRO A 8 -32.99 -51.76 57.24
C PRO A 8 -32.80 -50.31 56.73
N ALA A 9 -32.50 -50.20 55.42
CA ALA A 9 -32.32 -49.09 54.46
C ALA A 9 -32.80 -47.65 54.80
N PRO A 10 -32.21 -46.63 54.14
CA PRO A 10 -32.93 -46.06 52.99
C PRO A 10 -32.06 -45.69 51.76
N GLN A 11 -32.77 -45.53 50.64
CA GLN A 11 -32.31 -45.04 49.34
C GLN A 11 -32.01 -43.53 49.33
N ALA A 12 -30.98 -43.10 48.60
CA ALA A 12 -30.85 -41.74 48.05
C ALA A 12 -29.98 -41.80 46.78
N ARG A 13 -30.61 -41.71 45.61
CA ARG A 13 -30.62 -40.54 44.70
C ARG A 13 -29.28 -40.22 44.01
N ALA A 14 -29.21 -40.66 42.75
CA ALA A 14 -28.81 -39.92 41.55
C ALA A 14 -27.73 -38.83 41.64
N ALA A 15 -26.65 -39.04 40.90
CA ALA A 15 -26.14 -38.04 39.93
C ALA A 15 -25.31 -38.76 38.88
N ALA A 16 -25.84 -38.86 37.65
CA ALA A 16 -25.09 -39.25 36.47
C ALA A 16 -24.17 -38.09 36.09
N ALA A 17 -22.84 -38.30 36.19
CA ALA A 17 -21.87 -37.38 35.63
C ALA A 17 -21.66 -37.74 34.15
N LEU A 18 -22.39 -37.05 33.27
CA LEU A 18 -22.08 -36.97 31.85
C LEU A 18 -20.79 -36.15 31.70
N LEU A 19 -19.66 -36.83 31.51
CA LEU A 19 -18.44 -36.22 30.97
C LEU A 19 -18.66 -35.96 29.48
N ALA A 20 -19.22 -34.79 29.16
CA ALA A 20 -19.17 -34.25 27.81
C ALA A 20 -17.74 -33.78 27.55
N ALA A 21 -16.97 -34.59 26.82
CA ALA A 21 -15.69 -34.18 26.25
C ALA A 21 -15.96 -33.13 25.16
N ALA A 22 -15.99 -31.85 25.56
CA ALA A 22 -15.91 -30.75 24.61
C ALA A 22 -14.45 -30.63 24.16
N LEU A 23 -14.11 -31.33 23.08
CA LEU A 23 -12.96 -30.94 22.25
C LEU A 23 -13.30 -29.58 21.64
N THR A 24 -12.87 -28.50 22.29
CA THR A 24 -12.67 -27.23 21.61
C THR A 24 -11.50 -27.44 20.64
N ALA A 25 -11.83 -27.78 19.39
CA ALA A 25 -10.92 -27.56 18.28
C ALA A 25 -10.67 -26.04 18.23
N LEU A 26 -9.52 -25.60 18.74
CA LEU A 26 -8.97 -24.33 18.31
C LEU A 26 -8.69 -24.50 16.82
N VAL A 27 -9.61 -23.99 16.00
CA VAL A 27 -9.27 -23.63 14.63
C VAL A 27 -8.26 -22.50 14.81
N ALA A 28 -6.98 -22.85 14.76
CA ALA A 28 -5.95 -21.89 14.41
C ALA A 28 -6.34 -21.42 13.00
N LEU A 29 -7.02 -20.27 12.93
CA LEU A 29 -7.08 -19.50 11.72
C LEU A 29 -5.63 -19.09 11.46
N SER A 30 -4.92 -19.92 10.69
CA SER A 30 -3.78 -19.45 9.93
C SER A 30 -4.31 -18.25 9.15
N GLY A 31 -3.97 -17.04 9.60
CA GLY A 31 -4.16 -15.86 8.77
C GLY A 31 -3.47 -16.20 7.46
N GLY A 32 -4.26 -16.32 6.38
CA GLY A 32 -3.70 -16.35 5.04
C GLY A 32 -2.81 -15.10 4.87
N PRO A 33 -1.91 -15.09 3.88
CA PRO A 33 -1.20 -13.84 3.57
C PRO A 33 -2.27 -12.76 3.41
N ALA A 34 -2.20 -11.74 4.28
CA ALA A 34 -2.99 -10.54 4.07
C ALA A 34 -2.49 -9.99 2.74
N HIS A 35 -3.41 -9.78 1.81
CA HIS A 35 -3.15 -8.90 0.69
C HIS A 35 -2.80 -7.53 1.26
N ALA A 36 -2.01 -6.71 0.55
CA ALA A 36 -1.92 -5.26 0.79
C ALA A 36 -3.32 -4.63 0.65
N PHE A 37 -3.52 -3.33 0.38
CA PHE A 37 -4.89 -2.92 -0.01
C PHE A 37 -5.43 -3.93 -1.04
N THR A 38 -6.53 -4.62 -0.74
CA THR A 38 -6.94 -5.72 -1.64
C THR A 38 -7.17 -5.14 -3.01
N GLY A 39 -7.01 -5.93 -4.08
CA GLY A 39 -7.18 -5.43 -5.46
C GLY A 39 -8.40 -4.54 -5.66
N ASP A 40 -9.54 -4.88 -5.05
CA ASP A 40 -10.78 -4.08 -5.08
C ASP A 40 -10.63 -2.67 -4.48
N ASN A 41 -9.83 -2.52 -3.42
CA ASN A 41 -9.56 -1.24 -2.76
C ASN A 41 -8.58 -0.38 -3.57
N HIS A 42 -7.51 -0.99 -4.12
CA HIS A 42 -6.66 -0.30 -5.08
C HIS A 42 -7.48 0.20 -6.28
N GLU A 43 -8.39 -0.63 -6.79
CA GLU A 43 -9.31 -0.24 -7.87
C GLU A 43 -10.18 0.96 -7.48
N GLU A 44 -10.86 0.90 -6.32
CA GLU A 44 -11.73 1.99 -5.86
C GLU A 44 -10.96 3.29 -5.69
N ILE A 45 -9.79 3.25 -5.03
CA ILE A 45 -8.93 4.41 -4.80
C ILE A 45 -8.48 5.01 -6.13
N THR A 46 -7.91 4.19 -7.02
CA THR A 46 -7.36 4.64 -8.31
C THR A 46 -8.48 5.18 -9.21
N ARG A 47 -9.65 4.53 -9.29
CA ARG A 47 -10.80 5.04 -10.05
C ARG A 47 -11.35 6.34 -9.48
N GLY A 48 -11.37 6.49 -8.16
CA GLY A 48 -11.76 7.73 -7.49
C GLY A 48 -10.79 8.89 -7.75
N ALA A 49 -9.50 8.57 -7.97
CA ALA A 49 -8.44 9.56 -8.16
C ALA A 49 -8.25 10.01 -9.61
N LEU A 50 -8.55 9.14 -10.59
CA LEU A 50 -8.19 9.32 -12.00
C LEU A 50 -9.42 9.52 -12.89
N PRO A 51 -9.66 10.74 -13.41
CA PRO A 51 -10.77 11.01 -14.33
C PRO A 51 -10.40 10.62 -15.77
N TRP A 52 -10.02 9.36 -15.99
CA TRP A 52 -9.59 8.82 -17.29
C TRP A 52 -10.72 8.08 -17.98
N GLN A 53 -10.61 7.91 -19.30
CA GLN A 53 -11.58 7.10 -20.05
C GLN A 53 -11.52 5.61 -19.65
N PRO A 54 -12.64 4.86 -19.80
CA PRO A 54 -12.80 3.56 -19.15
C PRO A 54 -11.77 2.48 -19.53
N VAL A 55 -11.36 2.37 -20.79
CA VAL A 55 -10.42 1.31 -21.22
C VAL A 55 -9.04 1.57 -20.64
N THR A 56 -8.57 2.81 -20.72
CA THR A 56 -7.29 3.24 -20.18
C THR A 56 -7.30 3.17 -18.65
N LEU A 57 -8.39 3.59 -18.01
CA LEU A 57 -8.55 3.48 -16.56
C LEU A 57 -8.57 2.01 -16.11
N ALA A 58 -9.15 1.10 -16.88
CA ALA A 58 -9.14 -0.32 -16.55
C ALA A 58 -7.71 -0.91 -16.59
N GLN A 59 -6.88 -0.53 -17.57
CA GLN A 59 -5.47 -0.94 -17.59
C GLN A 59 -4.72 -0.49 -16.32
N MET A 60 -5.09 0.67 -15.76
CA MET A 60 -4.46 1.18 -14.55
C MET A 60 -5.02 0.54 -13.27
N ALA A 61 -6.35 0.49 -13.16
CA ALA A 61 -7.06 0.33 -11.89
C ALA A 61 -7.67 -1.05 -11.66
N ASP A 62 -7.83 -1.90 -12.67
CA ASP A 62 -8.54 -3.19 -12.50
C ASP A 62 -8.01 -3.99 -11.30
N ALA A 63 -8.93 -4.46 -10.44
CA ALA A 63 -8.58 -5.13 -9.19
C ALA A 63 -7.68 -6.35 -9.34
N ARG A 64 -7.73 -7.02 -10.50
CA ARG A 64 -6.95 -8.23 -10.73
C ARG A 64 -5.69 -7.94 -11.56
N ASP A 65 -5.86 -7.18 -12.62
CA ASP A 65 -4.88 -7.05 -13.69
C ASP A 65 -4.54 -5.59 -14.02
N GLY A 66 -4.91 -4.64 -13.17
CA GLY A 66 -4.47 -3.23 -13.27
C GLY A 66 -2.98 -3.06 -12.93
N ALA A 67 -2.34 -2.07 -13.56
CA ALA A 67 -0.95 -1.72 -13.28
C ALA A 67 -0.71 -1.34 -11.81
N ILE A 68 -1.71 -0.75 -11.14
CA ILE A 68 -1.65 -0.45 -9.71
C ILE A 68 -1.48 -1.72 -8.86
N ASN A 69 -1.98 -2.87 -9.30
CA ASN A 69 -1.89 -4.15 -8.59
C ASN A 69 -0.64 -4.97 -8.97
N ALA A 70 0.28 -4.40 -9.74
CA ALA A 70 1.40 -5.17 -10.30
C ALA A 70 2.47 -5.56 -9.27
N ASN A 71 2.62 -4.80 -8.17
CA ASN A 71 3.52 -5.15 -7.07
C ASN A 71 2.92 -6.22 -6.15
N ASP A 72 1.60 -6.37 -6.12
CA ASP A 72 0.87 -7.40 -5.36
C ASP A 72 1.01 -8.83 -5.92
N LYS A 73 1.92 -9.02 -6.89
CA LYS A 73 2.22 -10.29 -7.53
C LYS A 73 3.68 -10.65 -7.31
N ARG A 74 3.95 -11.93 -7.11
CA ARG A 74 5.34 -12.43 -7.03
C ARG A 74 6.10 -12.13 -8.33
N PRO A 75 7.40 -11.78 -8.24
CA PRO A 75 8.25 -11.79 -7.05
C PRO A 75 8.22 -10.52 -6.19
N TYR A 76 7.43 -9.50 -6.55
CA TYR A 76 7.47 -8.19 -5.89
C TYR A 76 6.72 -8.14 -4.56
N PHE A 77 5.70 -9.00 -4.42
CA PHE A 77 4.82 -9.07 -3.25
C PHE A 77 5.54 -9.13 -1.89
N ASP A 78 6.69 -9.80 -1.83
CA ASP A 78 7.41 -10.01 -0.57
C ASP A 78 8.43 -8.88 -0.29
N LEU A 79 8.49 -7.81 -1.11
CA LEU A 79 9.46 -6.72 -1.01
C LEU A 79 8.88 -5.50 -0.30
N GLY A 80 9.22 -5.30 0.97
CA GLY A 80 8.68 -4.23 1.83
C GLY A 80 8.76 -2.81 1.25
N PRO A 81 9.86 -2.37 0.60
CA PRO A 81 9.92 -1.06 -0.05
C PRO A 81 8.90 -0.84 -1.19
N LEU A 82 8.31 -1.91 -1.74
CA LEU A 82 7.27 -1.84 -2.76
C LEU A 82 5.85 -1.83 -2.18
N HIS A 83 5.72 -1.92 -0.85
CA HIS A 83 4.47 -1.84 -0.08
C HIS A 83 4.57 -0.81 1.07
N CYS A 84 5.66 -0.03 1.10
CA CYS A 84 5.94 0.94 2.15
C CYS A 84 6.00 0.36 3.58
N ASP A 85 6.32 -0.92 3.71
CA ASP A 85 6.41 -1.64 4.98
C ASP A 85 7.77 -1.44 5.69
N ASN A 86 7.87 -2.01 6.91
CA ASN A 86 9.10 -2.13 7.70
C ASN A 86 9.68 -0.83 8.26
N ALA A 87 8.99 0.31 8.07
CA ALA A 87 9.27 1.57 8.77
C ALA A 87 8.59 1.62 10.16
N ASP A 88 8.47 0.48 10.84
CA ASP A 88 7.89 0.38 12.18
C ASP A 88 8.81 1.00 13.21
N TYR A 89 8.19 1.78 14.10
CA TYR A 89 8.89 2.49 15.14
C TYR A 89 7.93 2.79 16.29
N LEU A 90 8.42 2.68 17.52
CA LEU A 90 7.80 3.28 18.68
C LEU A 90 8.82 4.16 19.39
N ALA A 91 8.42 5.40 19.67
CA ALA A 91 9.23 6.30 20.45
C ALA A 91 9.47 5.73 21.86
N PRO A 92 10.62 6.03 22.52
CA PRO A 92 10.95 5.50 23.84
C PRO A 92 9.90 5.80 24.94
N ARG A 93 9.06 6.82 24.73
CA ARG A 93 7.92 7.15 25.60
C ARG A 93 6.79 6.09 25.56
N HIS A 94 6.70 5.33 24.47
CA HIS A 94 5.73 4.26 24.25
C HIS A 94 6.34 2.90 24.56
N ASP A 95 7.60 2.68 24.15
CA ASP A 95 8.37 1.50 24.51
C ASP A 95 9.88 1.81 24.52
N PRO A 96 10.55 1.88 25.69
CA PRO A 96 11.97 2.18 25.77
C PRO A 96 12.88 1.04 25.27
N HIS A 97 12.33 -0.15 25.01
CA HIS A 97 13.05 -1.32 24.52
C HIS A 97 12.64 -1.74 23.11
N TYR A 98 11.95 -0.86 22.37
CA TYR A 98 11.53 -1.17 21.01
C TYR A 98 12.74 -1.53 20.14
N PRO A 99 12.69 -2.64 19.38
CA PRO A 99 13.88 -3.21 18.74
C PRO A 99 14.37 -2.43 17.51
N ARG A 100 13.61 -1.44 17.04
CA ARG A 100 13.95 -0.60 15.89
C ARG A 100 14.17 0.84 16.32
N THR A 101 15.23 1.45 15.80
CA THR A 101 15.50 2.88 15.97
C THR A 101 14.71 3.72 14.96
N ARG A 102 14.55 5.01 15.25
CA ARG A 102 13.91 5.95 14.32
C ARG A 102 14.68 6.01 12.99
N ASP A 103 16.01 5.99 13.05
CA ASP A 103 16.86 6.11 11.86
C ASP A 103 16.70 4.93 10.91
N GLU A 104 16.66 3.71 11.45
CA GLU A 104 16.42 2.49 10.67
C GLU A 104 15.04 2.52 10.01
N ALA A 105 14.00 2.84 10.79
CA ALA A 105 12.64 2.91 10.27
C ALA A 105 12.49 4.01 9.19
N THR A 106 13.13 5.17 9.39
CA THR A 106 13.16 6.23 8.37
C THR A 106 13.93 5.80 7.12
N THR A 107 14.93 4.93 7.24
CA THR A 107 15.67 4.39 6.09
C THR A 107 14.79 3.51 5.21
N GLU A 108 13.92 2.69 5.79
CA GLU A 108 12.94 1.89 5.01
C GLU A 108 11.93 2.79 4.29
N LEU A 109 11.43 3.83 4.98
CA LEU A 109 10.51 4.77 4.35
C LEU A 109 11.17 5.52 3.18
N ILE A 110 12.44 5.90 3.30
CA ILE A 110 13.21 6.48 2.18
C ILE A 110 13.32 5.50 1.02
N ALA A 111 13.50 4.20 1.28
CA ALA A 111 13.52 3.19 0.23
C ALA A 111 12.18 3.15 -0.52
N CYS A 112 11.05 3.17 0.20
CA CYS A 112 9.72 3.28 -0.42
C CYS A 112 9.56 4.56 -1.26
N VAL A 113 9.93 5.73 -0.74
CA VAL A 113 9.89 6.99 -1.50
C VAL A 113 10.78 6.89 -2.75
N GLY A 114 11.96 6.31 -2.61
CA GLY A 114 12.95 6.16 -3.68
C GLY A 114 12.46 5.28 -4.83
N THR A 115 11.72 4.20 -4.54
CA THR A 115 11.13 3.36 -5.58
C THR A 115 10.09 4.15 -6.37
N SER A 116 9.20 4.91 -5.72
CA SER A 116 8.24 5.81 -6.41
C SER A 116 8.94 6.90 -7.23
N VAL A 117 10.03 7.49 -6.72
CA VAL A 117 10.83 8.49 -7.47
C VAL A 117 11.45 7.88 -8.73
N ALA A 118 12.03 6.69 -8.63
CA ALA A 118 12.61 6.00 -9.79
C ALA A 118 11.53 5.69 -10.84
N ARG A 119 10.38 5.16 -10.40
CA ARG A 119 9.23 4.87 -11.25
C ARG A 119 8.69 6.12 -11.94
N PHE A 120 8.54 7.23 -11.24
CA PHE A 120 8.14 8.51 -11.82
C PHE A 120 9.12 8.99 -12.91
N ARG A 121 10.43 8.95 -12.64
CA ARG A 121 11.46 9.28 -13.65
C ARG A 121 11.36 8.39 -14.89
N ASN A 122 11.06 7.10 -14.71
CA ASN A 122 10.89 6.15 -15.81
C ASN A 122 9.63 6.46 -16.61
N ALA A 123 8.51 6.75 -15.95
CA ALA A 123 7.25 7.13 -16.59
C ALA A 123 7.41 8.37 -17.46
N VAL A 124 8.12 9.40 -16.98
CA VAL A 124 8.40 10.62 -17.79
C VAL A 124 9.20 10.27 -19.04
N ARG A 125 10.22 9.41 -18.93
CA ARG A 125 11.01 8.98 -20.11
C ARG A 125 10.20 8.14 -21.08
N ALA A 126 9.36 7.23 -20.59
CA ALA A 126 8.49 6.41 -21.42
C ALA A 126 7.46 7.27 -22.17
N ALA A 127 6.94 8.32 -21.54
CA ALA A 127 5.95 9.22 -22.15
C ALA A 127 6.46 9.92 -23.41
N ASP A 128 7.79 10.13 -23.56
CA ASP A 128 8.37 10.67 -24.79
C ASP A 128 8.02 9.82 -26.03
N GLY A 129 7.86 8.51 -25.84
CA GLY A 129 7.47 7.57 -26.89
C GLY A 129 6.03 7.68 -27.36
N LEU A 130 5.14 8.35 -26.61
CA LEU A 130 3.71 8.49 -26.96
C LEU A 130 3.48 9.39 -28.17
N VAL A 131 4.42 10.30 -28.45
CA VAL A 131 4.28 11.31 -29.49
C VAL A 131 5.55 11.38 -30.35
N ASP A 132 5.40 11.83 -31.59
CA ASP A 132 6.54 12.13 -32.45
C ASP A 132 7.19 13.48 -32.10
N ALA A 133 8.21 13.87 -32.87
CA ALA A 133 8.92 15.14 -32.70
C ALA A 133 8.05 16.38 -32.98
N ASP A 134 6.94 16.21 -33.69
CA ASP A 134 5.97 17.27 -33.97
C ASP A 134 4.85 17.33 -32.92
N GLY A 135 4.80 16.38 -31.98
CA GLY A 135 3.73 16.26 -30.99
C GLY A 135 2.51 15.51 -31.48
N ARG A 136 2.58 14.79 -32.61
CA ARG A 136 1.48 13.91 -33.01
C ARG A 136 1.56 12.61 -32.22
N VAL A 137 0.41 12.17 -31.73
CA VAL A 137 0.27 10.87 -31.06
C VAL A 137 0.68 9.74 -32.00
N ARG A 138 1.49 8.81 -31.49
CA ARG A 138 1.94 7.62 -32.19
C ARG A 138 0.97 6.46 -31.95
N ALA A 139 0.25 6.06 -33.00
CA ALA A 139 -0.74 4.99 -32.92
C ALA A 139 -0.16 3.67 -32.40
N ASP A 140 1.02 3.28 -32.92
CA ASP A 140 1.73 2.04 -32.55
C ASP A 140 2.20 2.02 -31.08
N GLN A 141 2.22 3.18 -30.41
CA GLN A 141 2.70 3.34 -29.04
C GLN A 141 1.57 3.61 -28.03
N SER A 142 0.35 3.86 -28.51
CA SER A 142 -0.79 4.28 -27.70
C SER A 142 -2.02 3.37 -27.82
N ASP A 143 -2.01 2.44 -28.77
CA ASP A 143 -3.07 1.44 -28.95
C ASP A 143 -3.16 0.47 -27.76
N LEU A 144 -4.39 0.26 -27.28
CA LEU A 144 -4.74 -0.68 -26.20
C LEU A 144 -5.63 -1.82 -26.70
N SER A 145 -5.66 -2.10 -28.02
CA SER A 145 -6.38 -3.24 -28.59
C SER A 145 -5.91 -4.58 -28.03
N ALA A 146 -4.65 -4.66 -27.58
CA ALA A 146 -4.12 -5.73 -26.75
C ALA A 146 -3.92 -5.23 -25.31
N PRO A 147 -4.20 -6.06 -24.29
CA PRO A 147 -3.96 -5.68 -22.90
C PRO A 147 -2.47 -5.49 -22.64
N CYS A 148 -2.14 -4.51 -21.80
CA CYS A 148 -0.78 -4.32 -21.32
C CYS A 148 -0.33 -5.51 -20.44
N THR A 149 0.98 -5.71 -20.35
CA THR A 149 1.60 -6.70 -19.46
C THR A 149 2.54 -5.98 -18.50
N TRP A 150 2.46 -6.32 -17.21
CA TRP A 150 3.23 -5.67 -16.15
C TRP A 150 4.43 -6.53 -15.74
N ASP A 151 5.36 -6.78 -16.65
CA ASP A 151 6.53 -7.63 -16.43
C ASP A 151 7.88 -6.89 -16.56
N GLU A 152 7.84 -5.56 -16.51
CA GLU A 152 8.96 -4.63 -16.69
C GLU A 152 9.69 -4.75 -18.04
N ARG A 153 9.13 -5.48 -19.00
CA ARG A 153 9.70 -5.55 -20.35
C ARG A 153 9.20 -4.38 -21.18
N PRO A 154 10.06 -3.82 -22.06
CA PRO A 154 9.64 -2.74 -22.94
C PRO A 154 8.46 -3.15 -23.82
N GLY A 155 7.42 -2.33 -23.83
CA GLY A 155 6.23 -2.47 -24.66
C GLY A 155 5.88 -1.18 -25.40
N PRO A 156 4.63 -1.03 -25.86
CA PRO A 156 4.12 0.26 -26.31
C PRO A 156 4.27 1.32 -25.22
N ALA A 157 4.67 2.53 -25.59
CA ALA A 157 4.96 3.61 -24.63
C ALA A 157 3.83 3.86 -23.61
N LYS A 158 2.56 3.74 -24.02
CA LYS A 158 1.43 3.88 -23.09
C LYS A 158 1.43 2.82 -22.00
N CYS A 159 1.66 1.56 -22.35
CA CYS A 159 1.78 0.48 -21.36
C CYS A 159 2.99 0.71 -20.44
N ASP A 160 4.13 1.13 -20.98
CA ASP A 160 5.33 1.42 -20.17
C ASP A 160 5.05 2.55 -19.16
N VAL A 161 4.39 3.63 -19.58
CA VAL A 161 4.01 4.72 -18.65
C VAL A 161 3.07 4.19 -17.57
N LEU A 162 2.02 3.46 -17.95
CA LEU A 162 1.04 2.91 -17.00
C LEU A 162 1.70 1.95 -16.00
N GLU A 163 2.61 1.08 -16.44
CA GLU A 163 3.32 0.18 -15.54
C GLU A 163 4.15 0.96 -14.52
N GLN A 164 4.94 1.93 -14.99
CA GLN A 164 5.80 2.70 -14.10
C GLN A 164 4.96 3.51 -13.10
N LEU A 165 3.88 4.16 -13.54
CA LEU A 165 2.99 4.89 -12.63
C LEU A 165 2.28 3.93 -11.65
N GLY A 166 1.68 2.84 -12.14
CA GLY A 166 1.00 1.85 -11.29
C GLY A 166 1.91 1.29 -10.21
N ARG A 167 3.09 0.78 -10.59
CA ARG A 167 4.08 0.26 -9.64
C ARG A 167 4.72 1.31 -8.74
N GLY A 168 4.59 2.59 -9.06
CA GLY A 168 5.11 3.70 -8.26
C GLY A 168 4.06 4.34 -7.35
N TRP A 169 2.78 4.17 -7.66
CA TRP A 169 1.64 4.66 -6.90
C TRP A 169 1.10 3.61 -5.93
N HIS A 170 1.24 2.33 -6.26
CA HIS A 170 0.83 1.21 -5.41
C HIS A 170 1.34 1.36 -3.96
N GLN A 171 2.65 1.53 -3.77
CA GLN A 171 3.25 1.70 -2.44
C GLN A 171 2.79 2.98 -1.73
N LEU A 172 2.35 4.00 -2.48
CA LEU A 172 1.81 5.22 -1.91
C LEU A 172 0.37 5.01 -1.42
N GLU A 173 -0.42 4.17 -2.10
CA GLU A 173 -1.71 3.73 -1.59
C GLU A 173 -1.52 2.88 -0.32
N ASP A 174 -0.63 1.87 -0.39
CA ASP A 174 -0.31 0.99 0.74
C ASP A 174 0.19 1.74 1.97
N PHE A 175 0.96 2.82 1.79
CA PHE A 175 1.35 3.66 2.92
C PHE A 175 0.16 4.07 3.79
N TYR A 176 -1.00 4.40 3.22
CA TYR A 176 -2.16 4.83 4.01
C TYR A 176 -2.86 3.66 4.72
N SER A 177 -2.83 2.45 4.18
CA SER A 177 -3.37 1.25 4.85
C SER A 177 -2.40 0.66 5.87
N HIS A 178 -1.09 0.70 5.59
CA HIS A 178 -0.04 0.02 6.36
C HIS A 178 0.58 0.92 7.43
N SER A 179 0.29 2.23 7.42
CA SER A 179 0.82 3.18 8.40
C SER A 179 -0.21 3.72 9.37
N ASN A 180 0.27 4.38 10.43
CA ASN A 180 -0.57 5.14 11.34
C ASN A 180 -0.86 6.59 10.91
N TRP A 181 -0.58 6.96 9.65
CA TRP A 181 -0.66 8.35 9.19
C TRP A 181 -2.05 8.98 9.35
N ALA A 182 -3.05 8.38 8.72
CA ALA A 182 -4.41 8.94 8.68
C ALA A 182 -5.30 8.47 9.84
N ASP A 183 -4.82 7.51 10.62
CA ASP A 183 -5.65 6.71 11.52
C ASP A 183 -5.58 7.17 12.98
N GLU A 184 -6.47 6.61 13.79
CA GLU A 184 -6.52 6.77 15.24
C GLU A 184 -6.16 5.44 15.92
N ALA A 185 -5.56 5.52 17.11
CA ALA A 185 -5.27 4.35 17.92
C ALA A 185 -6.56 3.65 18.37
N ALA A 186 -6.51 2.32 18.49
CA ALA A 186 -7.61 1.58 19.10
C ALA A 186 -7.75 1.95 20.59
N PRO A 187 -8.94 1.78 21.21
CA PRO A 187 -9.10 2.00 22.64
C PRO A 187 -8.15 1.12 23.46
N GLY A 188 -7.43 1.73 24.40
CA GLY A 188 -6.48 1.02 25.27
C GLY A 188 -5.14 1.74 25.38
N PRO A 189 -4.16 1.12 26.06
CA PRO A 189 -2.81 1.67 26.15
C PRO A 189 -2.14 1.67 24.78
N VAL A 190 -1.36 2.71 24.50
CA VAL A 190 -0.50 2.77 23.31
C VAL A 190 0.74 1.90 23.53
N GLY A 191 1.11 1.10 22.53
CA GLY A 191 2.28 0.23 22.56
C GLY A 191 2.38 -0.66 21.32
N VAL A 192 3.19 -1.72 21.38
CA VAL A 192 3.47 -2.61 20.25
C VAL A 192 2.20 -3.15 19.56
N VAL A 193 1.22 -3.60 20.35
CA VAL A 193 -0.03 -4.18 19.85
C VAL A 193 -1.16 -3.15 19.63
N ASN A 194 -0.88 -1.89 19.90
CA ASN A 194 -1.81 -0.77 19.68
C ASN A 194 -0.98 0.51 19.46
N PRO A 195 -0.30 0.62 18.31
CA PRO A 195 0.54 1.77 18.03
C PRO A 195 -0.28 3.07 17.99
N PRO A 196 0.37 4.23 18.25
CA PRO A 196 -0.32 5.52 18.18
C PRO A 196 -0.90 5.73 16.78
N GLY A 197 -2.00 6.47 16.68
CA GLY A 197 -2.51 7.02 15.41
C GLY A 197 -2.14 8.49 15.29
N LEU A 198 -1.77 8.96 14.11
CA LEU A 198 -1.38 10.36 13.89
C LEU A 198 -2.57 11.25 13.52
N GLY A 199 -3.69 10.68 13.07
CA GLY A 199 -4.91 11.41 12.71
C GLY A 199 -4.70 12.50 11.66
N ARG A 200 -3.71 12.36 10.77
CA ARG A 200 -3.41 13.36 9.74
C ARG A 200 -4.47 13.31 8.65
N THR A 201 -4.97 14.47 8.27
CA THR A 201 -6.00 14.60 7.21
C THR A 201 -5.43 15.03 5.87
N GLY A 202 -4.18 15.49 5.84
CA GLY A 202 -3.48 15.87 4.62
C GLY A 202 -2.66 14.72 4.05
N VAL A 203 -2.26 14.88 2.78
CA VAL A 203 -1.28 14.00 2.13
C VAL A 203 0.07 14.02 2.84
N ALA A 204 0.83 12.93 2.74
CA ALA A 204 2.15 12.84 3.35
C ALA A 204 3.15 13.79 2.67
N PRO A 205 3.75 14.76 3.39
CA PRO A 205 4.59 15.79 2.77
C PRO A 205 5.91 15.24 2.23
N PHE A 206 6.34 14.06 2.68
CA PHE A 206 7.53 13.36 2.19
C PHE A 206 7.27 12.51 0.95
N PHE A 207 6.09 12.61 0.31
CA PHE A 207 5.82 12.05 -1.01
C PHE A 207 5.85 13.12 -2.11
N ASP A 208 6.74 14.12 -2.03
CA ASP A 208 6.92 15.11 -3.11
C ASP A 208 7.71 14.53 -4.30
N ILE A 209 7.15 13.49 -4.92
CA ILE A 209 7.84 12.62 -5.89
C ILE A 209 8.35 13.40 -7.09
N ARG A 210 7.55 14.33 -7.63
CA ARG A 210 7.97 15.19 -8.74
C ARG A 210 9.18 16.04 -8.35
N ARG A 211 9.15 16.73 -7.21
CA ARG A 211 10.29 17.52 -6.73
C ARG A 211 11.53 16.66 -6.60
N TYR A 212 11.41 15.51 -5.94
CA TYR A 212 12.52 14.60 -5.72
C TYR A 212 13.07 13.98 -7.00
N SER A 213 12.23 13.78 -8.02
CA SER A 213 12.68 13.27 -9.33
C SER A 213 13.69 14.19 -10.02
N GLY A 214 13.64 15.51 -9.76
CA GLY A 214 14.59 16.50 -10.27
C GLY A 214 15.81 16.75 -9.36
N MET A 215 15.93 16.05 -8.24
CA MET A 215 17.00 16.24 -7.25
C MET A 215 18.01 15.09 -7.27
N ALA A 216 19.22 15.36 -6.78
CA ALA A 216 20.19 14.30 -6.48
C ALA A 216 19.70 13.45 -5.29
N ASP A 217 20.01 12.15 -5.30
CA ASP A 217 19.44 11.22 -4.32
C ASP A 217 19.81 11.55 -2.88
N ALA A 218 21.04 11.97 -2.65
CA ALA A 218 21.48 12.42 -1.32
C ALA A 218 20.69 13.63 -0.81
N ASP A 219 20.18 14.50 -1.69
CA ASP A 219 19.51 15.74 -1.30
C ASP A 219 18.05 15.48 -0.94
N TRP A 220 17.32 14.75 -1.78
CA TRP A 220 15.92 14.43 -1.45
C TRP A 220 15.82 13.46 -0.27
N ASN A 221 16.79 12.55 -0.07
CA ASN A 221 16.87 11.71 1.13
C ASN A 221 16.92 12.54 2.42
N ARG A 222 17.65 13.66 2.41
CA ARG A 222 17.72 14.56 3.58
C ARG A 222 16.41 15.29 3.80
N GLU A 223 15.71 15.70 2.73
CA GLU A 223 14.40 16.33 2.85
C GLU A 223 13.35 15.37 3.42
N VAL A 224 13.28 14.13 2.91
CA VAL A 224 12.39 13.09 3.46
C VAL A 224 12.66 12.90 4.96
N ARG A 225 13.92 12.71 5.35
CA ARG A 225 14.31 12.54 6.77
C ARG A 225 13.83 13.68 7.66
N ALA A 226 13.87 14.92 7.17
CA ALA A 226 13.44 16.09 7.94
C ALA A 226 11.91 16.22 8.07
N LEU A 227 11.16 15.57 7.18
CA LEU A 227 9.69 15.65 7.11
C LEU A 227 8.98 14.50 7.82
N VAL A 228 9.68 13.41 8.12
CA VAL A 228 9.11 12.25 8.83
C VAL A 228 8.73 12.62 10.26
N PRO A 229 7.45 12.53 10.65
CA PRO A 229 7.04 12.73 12.04
C PRO A 229 7.69 11.69 12.95
N GLU A 230 8.01 12.09 14.18
CA GLU A 230 8.64 11.20 15.17
C GLU A 230 7.85 9.89 15.35
N ASP A 231 6.54 10.00 15.57
CA ASP A 231 5.63 8.87 15.84
C ASP A 231 5.09 8.17 14.57
N LEU A 232 5.58 8.49 13.37
CA LEU A 232 5.16 7.76 12.16
C LEU A 232 5.64 6.31 12.22
N ALA A 233 4.76 5.37 11.95
CA ALA A 233 5.13 3.96 11.80
C ALA A 233 4.38 3.37 10.61
N THR A 234 5.06 2.54 9.81
CA THR A 234 4.42 1.55 8.95
C THR A 234 4.60 0.17 9.57
N GLY A 235 3.76 -0.79 9.21
CA GLY A 235 3.81 -2.11 9.83
C GLY A 235 5.06 -2.90 9.44
N CYS A 236 5.60 -3.68 10.38
CA CYS A 236 6.53 -4.73 10.03
C CYS A 236 5.82 -5.81 9.22
N TYR A 237 6.41 -6.18 8.08
CA TYR A 237 5.97 -7.30 7.26
C TYR A 237 7.15 -8.28 7.11
N PRO A 238 6.94 -9.60 7.26
CA PRO A 238 8.01 -10.59 7.12
C PRO A 238 8.58 -10.60 5.70
N ASP A 239 9.58 -9.76 5.49
CA ASP A 239 10.31 -9.66 4.23
C ASP A 239 11.47 -10.66 4.26
N PHE A 240 11.38 -11.69 3.43
CA PHE A 240 12.39 -12.74 3.41
C PHE A 240 13.70 -12.29 2.75
N ASP A 241 13.72 -11.21 1.94
CA ASP A 241 14.81 -10.94 1.01
C ASP A 241 15.25 -9.45 0.81
N SER A 242 14.52 -8.41 1.25
CA SER A 242 14.78 -7.04 0.73
C SER A 242 15.78 -6.16 1.49
N THR A 243 16.03 -6.36 2.80
CA THR A 243 16.83 -5.39 3.59
C THR A 243 18.17 -5.92 4.10
N GLY A 244 18.39 -7.24 4.06
CA GLY A 244 19.57 -7.87 4.67
C GLY A 244 19.62 -7.74 6.21
N VAL A 245 18.58 -7.18 6.85
CA VAL A 245 18.46 -7.04 8.30
C VAL A 245 17.73 -8.26 8.86
N LYS A 246 18.39 -9.00 9.76
CA LYS A 246 17.81 -10.15 10.47
C LYS A 246 17.51 -9.77 11.94
N PRO A 247 16.43 -10.32 12.52
CA PRO A 247 15.60 -11.38 11.97
C PRO A 247 14.57 -10.87 10.95
N ALA A 248 14.18 -11.74 10.02
CA ALA A 248 13.03 -11.56 9.13
C ALA A 248 11.68 -11.70 9.87
N ASP A 249 11.68 -11.64 11.21
CA ASP A 249 10.48 -11.75 12.03
C ASP A 249 10.02 -10.36 12.53
N CYS A 250 8.72 -10.27 12.74
CA CYS A 250 8.06 -9.11 13.34
C CYS A 250 7.83 -9.34 14.84
N GLU A 251 8.63 -10.20 15.47
CA GLU A 251 8.48 -10.48 16.90
C GLU A 251 8.88 -9.24 17.71
N GLY A 252 8.02 -8.84 18.66
CA GLY A 252 8.23 -7.62 19.46
C GLY A 252 8.11 -6.31 18.68
N ARG A 253 7.74 -6.35 17.39
CA ARG A 253 7.53 -5.20 16.52
C ARG A 253 6.04 -4.95 16.28
N VAL A 254 5.69 -3.70 16.00
CA VAL A 254 4.39 -3.29 15.46
C VAL A 254 4.24 -3.99 14.12
N ALA A 255 3.37 -4.99 14.04
CA ALA A 255 3.17 -5.79 12.85
C ALA A 255 2.12 -5.15 11.95
N HIS A 256 2.33 -5.19 10.64
CA HIS A 256 1.34 -4.76 9.64
C HIS A 256 0.01 -5.48 9.88
N ASN A 257 -0.01 -6.80 9.64
CA ASN A 257 -1.22 -7.62 9.62
C ASN A 257 -2.05 -7.57 10.91
N ARG A 258 -1.44 -7.29 12.06
CA ARG A 258 -2.10 -7.33 13.36
C ARG A 258 -2.45 -5.94 13.88
N ASP A 259 -1.53 -4.98 13.75
CA ASP A 259 -1.55 -3.77 14.58
C ASP A 259 -1.86 -2.50 13.76
N LEU A 260 -1.49 -2.47 12.47
CA LEU A 260 -1.68 -1.31 11.58
C LEU A 260 -2.56 -1.56 10.36
N ASN A 261 -2.79 -2.81 9.96
CA ASN A 261 -3.51 -3.18 8.74
C ASN A 261 -4.85 -2.46 8.59
N LYS A 262 -5.03 -1.78 7.46
CA LYS A 262 -6.32 -1.25 7.01
C LYS A 262 -6.62 -1.66 5.56
N ASP A 263 -6.14 -2.83 5.17
CA ASP A 263 -6.16 -3.37 3.81
C ASP A 263 -7.58 -3.69 3.36
N THR A 264 -8.46 -3.96 4.32
CA THR A 264 -9.91 -4.16 4.16
C THR A 264 -10.65 -3.49 5.31
N PRO A 265 -11.95 -3.15 5.15
CA PRO A 265 -12.74 -2.61 6.26
C PRO A 265 -12.95 -3.60 7.42
N ALA A 266 -12.64 -4.88 7.21
CA ALA A 266 -12.84 -5.94 8.19
C ALA A 266 -11.67 -6.11 9.19
N SER A 267 -10.51 -5.50 8.93
CA SER A 267 -9.37 -5.60 9.86
C SER A 267 -9.65 -4.84 11.17
N ALA A 268 -9.02 -5.26 12.27
CA ALA A 268 -9.27 -4.68 13.58
C ALA A 268 -8.95 -3.18 13.66
N ARG A 269 -7.82 -2.77 13.05
CA ARG A 269 -7.42 -1.36 13.00
C ARG A 269 -8.31 -0.54 12.06
N ALA A 270 -8.75 -1.10 10.93
CA ALA A 270 -9.72 -0.47 10.03
C ALA A 270 -11.07 -0.18 10.71
N ALA A 271 -11.56 -1.13 11.50
CA ALA A 271 -12.83 -1.03 12.23
C ALA A 271 -12.79 -0.05 13.42
N THR A 272 -11.62 0.46 13.78
CA THR A 272 -11.50 1.48 14.83
C THR A 272 -11.95 2.83 14.29
N GLY A 273 -13.07 3.32 14.82
CA GLY A 273 -13.64 4.61 14.43
C GLY A 273 -13.95 4.65 12.93
N ASP A 274 -13.19 5.45 12.20
CA ASP A 274 -13.37 5.70 10.77
C ASP A 274 -12.04 5.53 9.99
N ASN A 275 -11.16 4.68 10.54
CA ASN A 275 -9.79 4.52 10.07
C ASN A 275 -9.71 4.05 8.62
N PHE A 276 -10.54 3.09 8.22
CA PHE A 276 -10.56 2.61 6.83
C PHE A 276 -10.87 3.74 5.85
N ARG A 277 -11.95 4.50 6.08
CA ARG A 277 -12.35 5.62 5.21
C ARG A 277 -11.29 6.72 5.16
N ARG A 278 -10.60 6.97 6.28
CA ARG A 278 -9.52 7.96 6.33
C ARG A 278 -8.30 7.50 5.53
N ALA A 279 -7.96 6.22 5.60
CA ALA A 279 -6.87 5.65 4.81
C ALA A 279 -7.21 5.73 3.30
N THR A 280 -8.38 5.25 2.88
CA THR A 280 -8.78 5.30 1.46
C THR A 280 -8.91 6.73 0.94
N ALA A 281 -9.50 7.65 1.71
CA ALA A 281 -9.58 9.06 1.31
C ALA A 281 -8.20 9.72 1.22
N GLY A 282 -7.27 9.38 2.11
CA GLY A 282 -5.88 9.83 2.07
C GLY A 282 -5.15 9.33 0.83
N ALA A 283 -5.28 8.04 0.52
CA ALA A 283 -4.70 7.42 -0.67
C ALA A 283 -5.29 8.03 -1.96
N THR A 284 -6.62 8.22 -2.05
CA THR A 284 -7.24 8.87 -3.21
C THR A 284 -6.71 10.29 -3.41
N ALA A 285 -6.61 11.08 -2.33
CA ALA A 285 -6.04 12.43 -2.39
C ALA A 285 -4.56 12.42 -2.80
N GLU A 286 -3.80 11.42 -2.35
CA GLU A 286 -2.41 11.19 -2.75
C GLU A 286 -2.32 10.93 -4.25
N ILE A 287 -3.06 9.96 -4.78
CA ILE A 287 -3.00 9.61 -6.20
C ILE A 287 -3.50 10.75 -7.09
N THR A 288 -4.55 11.47 -6.69
CA THR A 288 -4.95 12.70 -7.41
C THR A 288 -3.81 13.72 -7.45
N ARG A 289 -3.08 13.90 -6.34
CA ARG A 289 -1.92 14.80 -6.31
C ARG A 289 -0.79 14.30 -7.19
N GLN A 290 -0.44 13.03 -7.13
CA GLN A 290 0.64 12.44 -7.94
C GLN A 290 0.33 12.51 -9.43
N TRP A 291 -0.91 12.26 -9.84
CA TRP A 291 -1.34 12.42 -11.22
C TRP A 291 -1.19 13.87 -11.69
N ASN A 292 -1.61 14.84 -10.88
CA ASN A 292 -1.44 16.26 -11.22
C ASN A 292 0.04 16.64 -11.33
N ALA A 293 0.88 16.17 -10.41
CA ALA A 293 2.32 16.39 -10.46
C ALA A 293 2.97 15.78 -11.70
N PHE A 294 2.54 14.58 -12.11
CA PHE A 294 3.02 13.94 -13.33
C PHE A 294 2.65 14.72 -14.59
N LYS A 295 1.39 15.20 -14.69
CA LYS A 295 0.98 16.09 -15.81
C LYS A 295 1.84 17.35 -15.86
N ASP A 296 2.03 18.01 -14.72
CA ASP A 296 2.83 19.23 -14.66
C ASP A 296 4.29 18.98 -15.08
N GLU A 297 4.83 17.80 -14.76
CA GLU A 297 6.16 17.41 -15.20
C GLU A 297 6.23 17.21 -16.71
N LEU A 298 5.29 16.49 -17.32
CA LEU A 298 5.25 16.31 -18.78
C LEU A 298 5.12 17.66 -19.51
N LEU A 299 4.25 18.55 -19.01
CA LEU A 299 4.08 19.89 -19.56
C LEU A 299 5.35 20.74 -19.45
N SER A 300 6.11 20.58 -18.37
CA SER A 300 7.34 21.33 -18.13
C SER A 300 8.54 20.76 -18.88
N ALA A 301 8.64 19.44 -18.99
CA ALA A 301 9.76 18.73 -19.60
C ALA A 301 9.68 18.71 -21.14
N HIS A 302 8.46 18.77 -21.69
CA HIS A 302 8.20 18.70 -23.14
C HIS A 302 7.30 19.87 -23.63
N PRO A 303 7.67 21.15 -23.42
CA PRO A 303 6.86 22.29 -23.82
C PRO A 303 6.80 22.49 -25.33
N GLU A 304 7.78 21.97 -26.06
CA GLU A 304 7.92 22.15 -27.50
C GLU A 304 6.71 21.57 -28.24
N ARG A 305 6.11 22.39 -29.12
CA ARG A 305 4.99 21.98 -29.99
C ARG A 305 3.81 21.35 -29.23
N GLY A 306 3.66 21.66 -27.94
CA GLY A 306 2.62 21.07 -27.10
C GLY A 306 2.79 19.57 -26.82
N ARG A 307 3.98 19.00 -27.03
CA ARG A 307 4.26 17.56 -26.85
C ARG A 307 3.82 17.04 -25.49
N GLY A 308 4.13 17.74 -24.40
CA GLY A 308 3.70 17.37 -23.05
C GLY A 308 2.18 17.32 -22.90
N ALA A 309 1.44 18.25 -23.51
CA ALA A 309 -0.02 18.24 -23.49
C ALA A 309 -0.61 17.05 -24.28
N GLN A 310 0.04 16.68 -25.38
CA GLN A 310 -0.33 15.53 -26.21
C GLN A 310 -0.05 14.20 -25.49
N MET A 311 1.08 14.09 -24.77
CA MET A 311 1.36 12.94 -23.91
C MET A 311 0.30 12.79 -22.82
N VAL A 312 -0.05 13.88 -22.12
CA VAL A 312 -1.13 13.87 -21.12
C VAL A 312 -2.46 13.45 -21.73
N CYS A 313 -2.81 13.99 -22.90
CA CYS A 313 -4.02 13.60 -23.61
C CYS A 313 -4.02 12.09 -23.93
N ALA A 314 -2.93 11.56 -24.49
CA ALA A 314 -2.85 10.16 -24.87
C ALA A 314 -2.96 9.18 -23.68
N LEU A 315 -2.55 9.61 -22.49
CA LEU A 315 -2.64 8.83 -21.27
C LEU A 315 -4.04 8.76 -20.66
N VAL A 316 -4.96 9.66 -21.03
CA VAL A 316 -6.32 9.66 -20.45
C VAL A 316 -7.41 9.22 -21.41
N HIS A 317 -7.10 9.06 -22.70
CA HIS A 317 -8.05 8.68 -23.75
C HIS A 317 -7.84 7.23 -24.22
N ASP A 318 -8.92 6.57 -24.58
CA ASP A 318 -8.96 5.19 -25.07
C ASP A 318 -8.55 5.08 -26.54
N ASP A 319 -8.89 6.09 -27.36
CA ASP A 319 -8.37 6.29 -28.71
C ASP A 319 -7.62 7.64 -28.84
N PRO A 320 -6.37 7.71 -28.35
CA PRO A 320 -5.57 8.92 -28.41
C PRO A 320 -5.38 9.51 -29.81
N VAL A 321 -5.38 8.70 -30.86
CA VAL A 321 -5.13 9.16 -32.23
C VAL A 321 -6.34 9.94 -32.75
N ALA A 322 -7.56 9.52 -32.40
CA ALA A 322 -8.78 10.21 -32.75
C ALA A 322 -9.09 11.39 -31.82
N ASP A 323 -8.84 11.22 -30.51
CA ASP A 323 -9.34 12.13 -29.49
C ASP A 323 -8.38 13.29 -29.17
N CYS A 324 -7.08 13.12 -29.38
CA CYS A 324 -6.10 14.15 -29.09
C CYS A 324 -5.93 15.12 -30.26
N PRO A 325 -6.31 16.40 -30.11
CA PRO A 325 -6.27 17.36 -31.20
C PRO A 325 -4.84 17.53 -31.67
N SER A 326 -4.59 17.42 -32.97
CA SER A 326 -3.26 17.69 -33.52
C SER A 326 -2.84 19.11 -33.14
N GLY A 327 -1.69 19.25 -32.46
CA GLY A 327 -1.11 20.55 -32.09
C GLY A 327 -0.81 21.45 -33.29
#